data_AF-A0A831RHX6-F1
#
_entry.id   AF-A0A831RHX6-F1
#
_cell.length_a   1.000
_cell.length_b   1.000
_cell.length_c   1.000
_cell.angle_alpha   90.00
_cell.angle_beta   90.00
_cell.angle_gamma   90.00
#
_symmetry.space_group_name_H-M   'P 1'
#
loop_
_entity.id
_entity.type
_entity.pdbx_description
1 polymer ?
#
loop_
_entity_poly.entity_id
_entity_poly.type
_entity_poly.pdbx_seq_one_letter_code
_entity_poly.pdbx_strand_id
1 'polypeptide(L)'
;MVPVASEADCQICHASQNVCDFDTTNTLVCDDIANSKPEYNSVQFIEDASLALGDTPEQKVINAAKTNIMRLHDFKFGTSLVGPNPDGSFADGSTPNVVCANCHYSPALDLAHMGPTDDNGKEQTRHISMSRAMHGYHGALNQDADYSHLFPLMPLPDERTAQQQEEVLQETCYNCHPGKRTKCLRGAMSDAGIVCQDCHGQLTQVGDDFSENFPLAGFPDGADLSKRVPWASEPKCQSCHLGDVLQVKQLASSGMLTDAVLNVTDKAGNPDNLRLKLAYARSDHKSVGGPDKLALWNFSESRFASNQDLYRLSGGKDNLGKGHEGLSCENCHGSTHAIWPNANPWSNDNRTAEGLQGHTGAIVECSTCHEGDLGITLDGPHGMHPVGATKFAEDHEKLAEKNANACRSCHGENGEGTVLSRTAAERSLKSDEKQPDGSKTIVLAKGERVTCSSCHENKL
;
A
#
# COMPACT_ATOMS: atom_id res chain seq x y z
N MET A 1 -17.31 -24.34 13.11
CA MET A 1 -16.51 -23.51 12.18
C MET A 1 -15.34 -23.01 13.01
N VAL A 2 -14.10 -23.29 12.63
CA VAL A 2 -12.89 -22.96 13.42
C VAL A 2 -12.62 -21.44 13.34
N PRO A 3 -11.93 -20.78 14.31
CA PRO A 3 -11.62 -19.36 14.19
C PRO A 3 -11.01 -19.02 12.83
N VAL A 4 -11.44 -17.93 12.22
CA VAL A 4 -11.02 -17.54 10.86
C VAL A 4 -10.11 -16.32 10.96
N ALA A 5 -8.82 -16.54 10.68
CA ALA A 5 -7.79 -15.51 10.58
C ALA A 5 -6.78 -15.91 9.47
N SER A 6 -7.27 -16.49 8.37
CA SER A 6 -6.43 -17.04 7.28
C SER A 6 -5.63 -16.00 6.49
N GLU A 7 -5.79 -14.72 6.79
CA GLU A 7 -5.06 -13.63 6.15
C GLU A 7 -3.77 -13.26 6.90
N ALA A 8 -3.58 -13.78 8.12
CA ALA A 8 -2.41 -13.51 8.96
C ALA A 8 -1.59 -14.77 9.25
N ASP A 9 -0.27 -14.70 9.07
CA ASP A 9 0.67 -15.80 9.36
C ASP A 9 1.00 -15.94 10.87
N CYS A 10 -0.05 -15.97 11.71
CA CYS A 10 0.07 -15.99 13.17
C CYS A 10 0.86 -17.17 13.74
N GLN A 11 0.89 -18.30 13.03
CA GLN A 11 1.58 -19.53 13.43
C GLN A 11 3.07 -19.33 13.66
N ILE A 12 3.69 -18.31 13.04
CA ILE A 12 5.12 -18.02 13.20
C ILE A 12 5.47 -17.76 14.67
N CYS A 13 4.59 -17.13 15.44
CA CYS A 13 4.85 -16.76 16.84
C CYS A 13 3.94 -17.47 17.85
N HIS A 14 2.78 -17.96 17.41
CA HIS A 14 1.74 -18.55 18.28
C HIS A 14 1.67 -20.08 18.21
N ALA A 15 2.59 -20.72 17.50
CA ALA A 15 2.76 -22.16 17.50
C ALA A 15 4.24 -22.51 17.74
N SER A 16 4.48 -23.68 18.31
CA SER A 16 5.83 -24.21 18.46
C SER A 16 6.33 -24.88 17.19
N GLN A 17 7.64 -25.06 17.13
CA GLN A 17 8.26 -25.74 15.99
C GLN A 17 7.69 -27.16 15.80
N ASN A 18 7.38 -27.87 16.89
CA ASN A 18 6.76 -29.20 16.82
C ASN A 18 5.39 -29.18 16.10
N VAL A 19 4.60 -28.11 16.31
CA VAL A 19 3.33 -27.91 15.61
C VAL A 19 3.61 -27.67 14.13
N CYS A 20 4.52 -26.75 13.79
CA CYS A 20 4.81 -26.40 12.40
C CYS A 20 5.47 -27.52 11.59
N ASP A 21 6.26 -28.39 12.23
CA ASP A 21 6.86 -29.57 11.63
C ASP A 21 5.79 -30.58 11.11
N PHE A 22 4.55 -30.46 11.57
CA PHE A 22 3.43 -31.25 11.07
C PHE A 22 3.08 -30.92 9.62
N ASP A 23 3.29 -29.67 9.18
CA ASP A 23 3.12 -29.28 7.79
C ASP A 23 4.36 -29.66 6.96
N THR A 24 4.21 -30.72 6.15
CA THR A 24 5.26 -31.26 5.28
C THR A 24 5.75 -30.29 4.19
N THR A 25 5.12 -29.13 4.00
CA THR A 25 5.59 -28.11 3.05
C THR A 25 6.84 -27.35 3.54
N ASN A 26 7.14 -27.41 4.85
CA ASN A 26 8.40 -27.01 5.48
C ASN A 26 8.89 -25.57 5.19
N THR A 27 7.98 -24.62 4.99
CA THR A 27 8.35 -23.22 4.64
C THR A 27 8.33 -22.24 5.81
N LEU A 28 7.94 -22.66 7.03
CA LEU A 28 7.75 -21.77 8.17
C LEU A 28 8.62 -22.18 9.35
N VAL A 29 9.31 -21.20 9.94
CA VAL A 29 9.99 -21.34 11.24
C VAL A 29 9.04 -20.76 12.28
N CYS A 30 8.72 -21.56 13.30
CA CYS A 30 7.81 -21.19 14.36
C CYS A 30 8.55 -21.23 15.70
N ASP A 31 8.51 -20.14 16.46
CA ASP A 31 9.38 -19.93 17.61
C ASP A 31 8.67 -20.03 18.97
N ASP A 32 7.33 -20.17 18.96
CA ASP A 32 6.47 -20.15 20.14
C ASP A 32 6.64 -18.92 21.06
N ILE A 33 7.22 -17.84 20.54
CA ILE A 33 7.65 -16.73 21.37
C ILE A 33 6.49 -16.09 22.14
N ALA A 34 5.28 -16.10 21.55
CA ALA A 34 4.10 -15.51 22.16
C ALA A 34 3.52 -16.32 23.34
N ASN A 35 3.86 -17.61 23.44
CA ASN A 35 3.30 -18.55 24.42
C ASN A 35 4.31 -18.90 25.52
N SER A 36 5.61 -18.68 25.27
CA SER A 36 6.72 -19.14 26.13
C SER A 36 6.91 -18.39 27.47
N LYS A 37 6.15 -17.32 27.71
CA LYS A 37 6.32 -16.50 28.91
C LYS A 37 5.92 -17.25 30.19
N PRO A 38 6.69 -17.15 31.29
CA PRO A 38 6.39 -17.82 32.55
C PRO A 38 5.01 -17.48 33.14
N GLU A 39 4.53 -16.27 32.88
CA GLU A 39 3.19 -15.80 33.26
C GLU A 39 2.05 -16.58 32.57
N TYR A 40 2.31 -17.25 31.45
CA TYR A 40 1.33 -18.02 30.69
C TYR A 40 1.39 -19.52 30.96
N ASN A 41 2.20 -19.99 31.93
CA ASN A 41 2.33 -21.42 32.27
C ASN A 41 1.02 -22.14 32.64
N SER A 42 -0.02 -21.39 33.00
CA SER A 42 -1.35 -21.94 33.29
C SER A 42 -2.25 -22.08 32.06
N VAL A 43 -1.84 -21.51 30.93
CA VAL A 43 -2.53 -21.61 29.65
C VAL A 43 -2.14 -22.93 28.99
N GLN A 44 -3.14 -23.72 28.60
CA GLN A 44 -2.91 -25.01 27.95
C GLN A 44 -2.69 -24.78 26.45
N PHE A 45 -1.49 -24.50 25.98
CA PHE A 45 -1.26 -24.35 24.53
C PHE A 45 -1.29 -25.71 23.80
N ILE A 46 -1.66 -25.69 22.52
CA ILE A 46 -1.53 -26.82 21.60
C ILE A 46 -0.08 -26.87 21.14
N GLU A 47 0.64 -27.90 21.59
CA GLU A 47 2.04 -28.22 21.22
C GLU A 47 2.16 -29.38 20.24
N ASP A 48 1.04 -30.04 19.93
CA ASP A 48 0.94 -31.14 18.99
C ASP A 48 -0.21 -30.87 18.02
N ALA A 49 0.15 -30.56 16.77
CA ALA A 49 -0.80 -30.26 15.70
C ALA A 49 -1.78 -31.42 15.44
N SER A 50 -1.43 -32.66 15.78
CA SER A 50 -2.32 -33.80 15.57
C SER A 50 -3.63 -33.67 16.35
N LEU A 51 -3.59 -32.97 17.49
CA LEU A 51 -4.74 -32.65 18.34
C LEU A 51 -5.63 -31.54 17.77
N ALA A 52 -5.10 -30.69 16.90
CA ALA A 52 -5.87 -29.58 16.35
C ALA A 52 -6.91 -30.04 15.32
N LEU A 53 -8.00 -29.29 15.25
CA LEU A 53 -9.05 -29.47 14.23
C LEU A 53 -8.51 -29.09 12.85
N GLY A 54 -8.88 -29.85 11.81
CA GLY A 54 -8.49 -29.57 10.42
C GLY A 54 -8.39 -30.85 9.59
N ASP A 55 -8.70 -30.74 8.30
CA ASP A 55 -8.68 -31.86 7.35
C ASP A 55 -7.29 -32.08 6.75
N THR A 56 -6.47 -31.02 6.70
CA THR A 56 -5.09 -31.07 6.17
C THR A 56 -4.06 -30.74 7.26
N PRO A 57 -2.80 -31.17 7.10
CA PRO A 57 -1.73 -30.77 8.01
C PRO A 57 -1.57 -29.25 8.14
N GLU A 58 -1.58 -28.52 7.03
CA GLU A 58 -1.56 -27.05 7.01
C GLU A 58 -2.71 -26.45 7.83
N GLN A 59 -3.94 -26.95 7.65
CA GLN A 59 -5.09 -26.48 8.42
C GLN A 59 -4.93 -26.73 9.91
N LYS A 60 -4.37 -27.88 10.30
CA LYS A 60 -4.11 -28.21 11.70
C LYS A 60 -3.09 -27.28 12.35
N VAL A 61 -1.99 -26.95 11.65
CA VAL A 61 -1.01 -25.96 12.12
C VAL A 61 -1.65 -24.59 12.33
N ILE A 62 -2.38 -24.11 11.33
CA ILE A 62 -3.06 -22.81 11.39
C ILE A 62 -4.09 -22.77 12.54
N ASN A 63 -4.85 -23.85 12.71
CA ASN A 63 -5.88 -23.94 13.74
C ASN A 63 -5.32 -24.12 15.15
N ALA A 64 -4.15 -24.77 15.30
CA ALA A 64 -3.42 -24.81 16.56
C ALA A 64 -3.03 -23.40 17.01
N ALA A 65 -2.40 -22.61 16.12
CA ALA A 65 -2.02 -21.22 16.41
C ALA A 65 -3.23 -20.34 16.79
N LYS A 66 -4.34 -20.46 16.06
CA LYS A 66 -5.58 -19.74 16.38
C LYS A 66 -6.15 -20.14 17.74
N THR A 67 -6.12 -21.43 18.07
CA THR A 67 -6.58 -21.91 19.38
C THR A 67 -5.70 -21.37 20.50
N ASN A 68 -4.38 -21.33 20.30
CA ASN A 68 -3.42 -20.75 21.24
C ASN A 68 -3.68 -19.25 21.47
N ILE A 69 -3.95 -18.49 20.41
CA ILE A 69 -4.35 -17.08 20.51
C ILE A 69 -5.63 -16.93 21.35
N MET A 70 -6.65 -17.75 21.07
CA MET A 70 -7.91 -17.69 21.81
C MET A 70 -7.74 -18.08 23.29
N ARG A 71 -6.91 -19.07 23.60
CA ARG A 71 -6.60 -19.45 24.99
C ARG A 71 -5.83 -18.34 25.71
N LEU A 72 -4.90 -17.69 25.04
CA LEU A 72 -4.19 -16.53 25.59
C LEU A 72 -5.14 -15.36 25.81
N HIS A 73 -6.08 -15.12 24.89
CA HIS A 73 -7.13 -14.12 25.03
C HIS A 73 -8.03 -14.42 26.23
N ASP A 74 -8.54 -15.64 26.34
CA ASP A 74 -9.36 -16.10 27.48
C ASP A 74 -8.64 -15.88 28.81
N PHE A 75 -7.35 -16.24 28.88
CA PHE A 75 -6.52 -16.03 30.05
C PHE A 75 -6.34 -14.54 30.40
N LYS A 76 -6.00 -13.69 29.42
CA LYS A 76 -5.71 -12.26 29.65
C LYS A 76 -6.94 -11.44 30.00
N PHE A 77 -8.09 -11.79 29.42
CA PHE A 77 -9.31 -10.99 29.52
C PHE A 77 -10.42 -11.66 30.33
N GLY A 78 -10.15 -12.83 30.92
CA GLY A 78 -11.13 -13.57 31.71
C GLY A 78 -12.34 -14.02 30.90
N THR A 79 -12.13 -14.31 29.61
CA THR A 79 -13.18 -14.77 28.70
C THR A 79 -13.20 -16.30 28.60
N SER A 80 -14.18 -16.86 27.91
CA SER A 80 -14.34 -18.32 27.72
C SER A 80 -14.80 -18.61 26.29
N LEU A 81 -14.06 -18.06 25.33
CA LEU A 81 -14.34 -18.13 23.91
C LEU A 81 -13.87 -19.44 23.28
N VAL A 82 -12.90 -20.13 23.88
CA VAL A 82 -12.44 -21.44 23.45
C VAL A 82 -12.81 -22.52 24.46
N GLY A 83 -13.12 -23.71 23.97
CA GLY A 83 -13.53 -24.82 24.82
C GLY A 83 -12.35 -25.47 25.58
N PRO A 84 -12.65 -26.18 26.68
CA PRO A 84 -11.64 -26.72 27.58
C PRO A 84 -10.97 -28.00 27.05
N ASN A 85 -11.45 -28.58 25.95
CA ASN A 85 -10.84 -29.79 25.40
C ASN A 85 -9.48 -29.47 24.76
N PRO A 86 -8.56 -30.45 24.63
CA PRO A 86 -7.23 -30.24 24.08
C PRO A 86 -7.21 -29.63 22.66
N ASP A 87 -8.20 -29.96 21.84
CA ASP A 87 -8.39 -29.47 20.46
C ASP A 87 -9.08 -28.09 20.39
N GLY A 88 -9.46 -27.52 21.54
CA GLY A 88 -10.19 -26.26 21.65
C GLY A 88 -11.71 -26.38 21.56
N SER A 89 -12.27 -27.60 21.43
CA SER A 89 -13.72 -27.83 21.41
C SER A 89 -14.34 -27.72 22.82
N PHE A 90 -15.64 -27.41 22.86
CA PHE A 90 -16.42 -27.41 24.11
C PHE A 90 -16.68 -28.83 24.60
N ALA A 91 -17.09 -28.97 25.87
CA ALA A 91 -17.36 -30.28 26.48
C ALA A 91 -18.44 -31.11 25.77
N ASP A 92 -19.32 -30.47 25.00
CA ASP A 92 -20.35 -31.11 24.18
C ASP A 92 -19.85 -31.50 22.77
N GLY A 93 -18.58 -31.27 22.47
CA GLY A 93 -17.94 -31.51 21.17
C GLY A 93 -18.17 -30.41 20.14
N SER A 94 -18.87 -29.33 20.49
CA SER A 94 -19.04 -28.20 19.58
C SER A 94 -17.75 -27.39 19.43
N THR A 95 -17.56 -26.78 18.26
CA THR A 95 -16.35 -26.00 17.93
C THR A 95 -16.61 -24.51 18.14
N PRO A 96 -15.68 -23.77 18.77
CA PRO A 96 -15.79 -22.32 18.90
C PRO A 96 -15.95 -21.64 17.55
N ASN A 97 -17.04 -20.90 17.36
CA ASN A 97 -17.28 -20.08 16.18
C ASN A 97 -17.02 -18.61 16.51
N VAL A 98 -15.75 -18.25 16.61
CA VAL A 98 -15.32 -16.89 16.97
C VAL A 98 -14.70 -16.23 15.76
N VAL A 99 -15.29 -15.10 15.35
CA VAL A 99 -14.71 -14.19 14.38
C VAL A 99 -14.33 -12.94 15.16
N CYS A 100 -13.05 -12.57 15.18
CA CYS A 100 -12.56 -11.43 15.96
C CYS A 100 -13.35 -10.16 15.65
N ALA A 101 -13.73 -9.99 14.38
CA ALA A 101 -14.50 -8.84 13.92
C ALA A 101 -15.95 -8.76 14.44
N ASN A 102 -16.47 -9.81 15.07
CA ASN A 102 -17.77 -9.73 15.76
C ASN A 102 -17.67 -8.85 17.01
N CYS A 103 -16.51 -8.84 17.68
CA CYS A 103 -16.26 -8.02 18.86
C CYS A 103 -15.40 -6.80 18.52
N HIS A 104 -14.35 -6.96 17.72
CA HIS A 104 -13.41 -5.90 17.36
C HIS A 104 -13.77 -5.31 16.00
N TYR A 105 -14.42 -4.15 15.96
CA TYR A 105 -14.86 -3.53 14.71
C TYR A 105 -13.73 -3.46 13.66
N SER A 106 -14.04 -3.85 12.43
CA SER A 106 -13.14 -3.73 11.28
C SER A 106 -13.87 -2.99 10.15
N PRO A 107 -13.47 -1.74 9.84
CA PRO A 107 -14.01 -1.00 8.69
C PRO A 107 -13.92 -1.79 7.38
N ALA A 108 -12.94 -2.69 7.26
CA ALA A 108 -12.81 -3.51 6.06
C ALA A 108 -14.01 -4.42 5.79
N LEU A 109 -14.72 -4.84 6.84
CA LEU A 109 -15.89 -5.72 6.73
C LEU A 109 -17.22 -4.94 6.74
N ASP A 110 -17.18 -3.64 7.01
CA ASP A 110 -18.33 -2.76 6.95
C ASP A 110 -18.50 -2.18 5.54
N LEU A 111 -19.06 -2.98 4.63
CA LEU A 111 -19.27 -2.56 3.23
C LEU A 111 -20.26 -1.39 3.09
N ALA A 112 -21.09 -1.14 4.10
CA ALA A 112 -22.10 -0.09 4.10
C ALA A 112 -21.61 1.20 4.76
N HIS A 113 -20.42 1.19 5.38
CA HIS A 113 -19.83 2.31 6.12
C HIS A 113 -20.78 2.88 7.19
N MET A 114 -21.51 2.00 7.88
CA MET A 114 -22.44 2.35 8.97
C MET A 114 -21.75 2.53 10.32
N GLY A 115 -20.50 2.07 10.45
CA GLY A 115 -19.76 2.08 11.70
C GLY A 115 -19.96 0.83 12.56
N PRO A 116 -19.37 0.81 13.77
CA PRO A 116 -19.54 -0.27 14.73
C PRO A 116 -21.01 -0.52 15.09
N THR A 117 -21.41 -1.80 15.17
CA THR A 117 -22.76 -2.21 15.61
C THR A 117 -22.73 -3.45 16.50
N ASP A 118 -23.66 -3.52 17.44
CA ASP A 118 -23.90 -4.68 18.32
C ASP A 118 -25.03 -5.61 17.82
N ASP A 119 -25.51 -5.38 16.59
CA ASP A 119 -26.56 -6.19 15.98
C ASP A 119 -26.08 -7.62 15.68
N ASN A 120 -27.02 -8.57 15.66
CA ASN A 120 -26.78 -9.97 15.29
C ASN A 120 -25.69 -10.68 16.12
N GLY A 121 -25.60 -10.34 17.42
CA GLY A 121 -24.64 -10.96 18.34
C GLY A 121 -23.23 -10.38 18.24
N LYS A 122 -23.09 -9.21 17.63
CA LYS A 122 -21.85 -8.43 17.65
C LYS A 122 -21.72 -7.63 18.94
N GLU A 123 -20.50 -7.20 19.24
CA GLU A 123 -20.16 -6.39 20.41
C GLU A 123 -19.19 -5.24 20.04
N GLN A 124 -19.30 -4.75 18.80
CA GLN A 124 -18.32 -3.86 18.18
C GLN A 124 -18.23 -2.47 18.82
N THR A 125 -19.26 -2.00 19.53
CA THR A 125 -19.26 -0.63 20.06
C THR A 125 -18.43 -0.48 21.33
N ARG A 126 -18.15 -1.57 22.05
CA ARG A 126 -17.51 -1.54 23.38
C ARG A 126 -16.07 -2.03 23.41
N HIS A 127 -15.61 -2.70 22.35
CA HIS A 127 -14.24 -3.20 22.26
C HIS A 127 -13.44 -2.37 21.26
N ILE A 128 -12.14 -2.21 21.51
CA ILE A 128 -11.24 -1.58 20.55
C ILE A 128 -11.36 -2.23 19.17
N SER A 129 -11.09 -1.47 18.11
CA SER A 129 -11.13 -1.96 16.73
C SER A 129 -10.10 -3.06 16.51
N MET A 130 -10.29 -3.85 15.44
CA MET A 130 -9.35 -4.90 15.06
C MET A 130 -7.95 -4.34 14.74
N SER A 131 -7.87 -3.11 14.19
CA SER A 131 -6.58 -2.48 13.91
C SER A 131 -5.81 -2.15 15.20
N ARG A 132 -6.49 -1.58 16.21
CA ARG A 132 -5.86 -1.31 17.51
C ARG A 132 -5.52 -2.59 18.26
N ALA A 133 -6.40 -3.59 18.25
CA ALA A 133 -6.15 -4.89 18.88
C ALA A 133 -4.94 -5.61 18.30
N MET A 134 -4.75 -5.56 16.98
CA MET A 134 -3.60 -6.19 16.32
C MET A 134 -2.38 -5.26 16.31
N HIS A 135 -2.43 -4.15 15.58
CA HIS A 135 -1.27 -3.31 15.34
C HIS A 135 -0.82 -2.57 16.60
N GLY A 136 -1.77 -2.07 17.40
CA GLY A 136 -1.47 -1.34 18.63
C GLY A 136 -0.79 -2.24 19.66
N TYR A 137 -1.33 -3.44 19.87
CA TYR A 137 -0.75 -4.41 20.79
C TYR A 137 0.62 -4.91 20.31
N HIS A 138 0.72 -5.41 19.07
CA HIS A 138 1.98 -5.98 18.56
C HIS A 138 3.06 -4.91 18.37
N GLY A 139 2.68 -3.69 17.98
CA GLY A 139 3.61 -2.57 17.89
C GLY A 139 4.18 -2.13 19.23
N ALA A 140 3.46 -2.33 20.34
CA ALA A 140 3.92 -1.99 21.68
C ALA A 140 4.81 -3.07 22.31
N LEU A 141 4.93 -4.26 21.70
CA LEU A 141 5.78 -5.35 22.22
C LEU A 141 7.26 -4.95 22.27
N ASN A 142 7.70 -4.03 21.42
CA ASN A 142 9.08 -3.55 21.44
C ASN A 142 9.46 -2.82 22.76
N GLN A 143 8.48 -2.43 23.58
CA GLN A 143 8.67 -1.83 24.90
C GLN A 143 8.92 -2.87 25.99
N ASP A 144 8.61 -4.14 25.70
CA ASP A 144 8.91 -5.26 26.57
C ASP A 144 10.32 -5.78 26.26
N ALA A 145 11.15 -5.94 27.28
CA ALA A 145 12.53 -6.37 27.11
C ALA A 145 12.63 -7.74 26.39
N ASP A 146 11.70 -8.65 26.70
CA ASP A 146 11.67 -10.00 26.13
C ASP A 146 11.30 -9.99 24.63
N TYR A 147 10.59 -8.95 24.19
CA TYR A 147 10.07 -8.80 22.83
C TYR A 147 10.64 -7.60 22.07
N SER A 148 11.67 -6.94 22.63
CA SER A 148 12.29 -5.73 22.07
C SER A 148 12.85 -5.90 20.66
N HIS A 149 13.10 -7.14 20.23
CA HIS A 149 13.56 -7.49 18.90
C HIS A 149 12.43 -7.76 17.89
N LEU A 150 11.19 -7.92 18.36
CA LEU A 150 10.04 -8.15 17.49
C LEU A 150 9.56 -6.83 16.89
N PHE A 151 9.21 -6.88 15.61
CA PHE A 151 8.73 -5.73 14.83
C PHE A 151 9.67 -4.51 14.92
N PRO A 152 10.95 -4.64 14.52
CA PRO A 152 11.91 -3.55 14.58
C PRO A 152 11.46 -2.35 13.75
N LEU A 153 11.92 -1.16 14.12
CA LEU A 153 11.47 0.07 13.47
C LEU A 153 12.19 0.27 12.16
N MET A 154 11.41 0.53 11.11
CA MET A 154 11.95 0.84 9.79
C MET A 154 12.57 2.25 9.80
N PRO A 155 13.88 2.42 9.52
CA PRO A 155 14.46 3.76 9.40
C PRO A 155 13.90 4.51 8.19
N LEU A 156 14.14 5.83 8.15
CA LEU A 156 13.72 6.69 7.05
C LEU A 156 14.27 6.20 5.70
N PRO A 157 13.56 6.44 4.58
CA PRO A 157 13.96 5.96 3.26
C PRO A 157 15.37 6.38 2.81
N ASP A 158 15.88 7.51 3.30
CA ASP A 158 17.22 8.02 2.98
C ASP A 158 18.28 7.71 4.03
N GLU A 159 17.91 6.97 5.09
CA GLU A 159 18.80 6.56 6.19
C GLU A 159 19.01 5.04 6.24
N ARG A 160 18.36 4.27 5.34
CA ARG A 160 18.46 2.81 5.29
C ARG A 160 19.09 2.29 4.00
N THR A 161 19.79 1.17 4.13
CA THR A 161 20.26 0.37 2.99
C THR A 161 19.14 -0.54 2.45
N ALA A 162 19.28 -1.01 1.22
CA ALA A 162 18.34 -1.99 0.64
C ALA A 162 18.30 -3.31 1.44
N GLN A 163 19.42 -3.72 2.04
CA GLN A 163 19.49 -4.90 2.89
C GLN A 163 18.67 -4.71 4.18
N GLN A 164 18.91 -3.62 4.91
CA GLN A 164 18.16 -3.30 6.12
C GLN A 164 16.66 -3.16 5.83
N GLN A 165 16.30 -2.58 4.68
CA GLN A 165 14.91 -2.47 4.25
C GLN A 165 14.25 -3.85 4.09
N GLU A 166 14.88 -4.78 3.37
CA GLU A 166 14.32 -6.12 3.19
C GLU A 166 14.22 -6.86 4.54
N GLU A 167 15.30 -6.85 5.34
CA GLU A 167 15.34 -7.51 6.65
C GLU A 167 14.22 -7.01 7.57
N VAL A 168 14.14 -5.70 7.79
CA VAL A 168 13.13 -5.10 8.67
C VAL A 168 11.72 -5.31 8.11
N LEU A 169 11.51 -5.23 6.79
CA LEU A 169 10.19 -5.48 6.20
C LEU A 169 9.72 -6.92 6.45
N GLN A 170 10.62 -7.91 6.33
CA GLN A 170 10.34 -9.32 6.61
C GLN A 170 10.03 -9.57 8.10
N GLU A 171 10.66 -8.81 9.00
CA GLU A 171 10.49 -8.90 10.45
C GLU A 171 9.35 -8.03 11.01
N THR A 172 8.66 -7.26 10.16
CA THR A 172 7.59 -6.34 10.57
C THR A 172 6.25 -6.69 9.94
N CYS A 173 5.82 -5.94 8.92
CA CYS A 173 4.51 -6.07 8.31
C CYS A 173 4.33 -7.44 7.66
N TYR A 174 5.39 -8.01 7.09
CA TYR A 174 5.35 -9.31 6.40
C TYR A 174 5.36 -10.51 7.34
N ASN A 175 5.55 -10.32 8.65
CA ASN A 175 5.32 -11.38 9.63
C ASN A 175 3.82 -11.75 9.74
N CYS A 176 2.92 -10.80 9.48
CA CYS A 176 1.49 -11.05 9.55
C CYS A 176 0.83 -10.97 8.17
N HIS A 177 1.08 -9.89 7.41
CA HIS A 177 0.49 -9.74 6.09
C HIS A 177 1.16 -10.67 5.08
N PRO A 178 0.47 -11.07 3.99
CA PRO A 178 0.96 -12.04 3.02
C PRO A 178 2.15 -11.49 2.21
N GLY A 179 3.30 -11.43 2.87
CA GLY A 179 4.46 -10.66 2.47
C GLY A 179 5.69 -11.52 2.27
N LYS A 180 5.91 -12.48 3.18
CA LYS A 180 6.99 -13.48 3.08
C LYS A 180 6.91 -14.31 1.80
N ARG A 181 5.68 -14.58 1.32
CA ARG A 181 5.43 -15.35 0.08
C ARG A 181 4.96 -14.46 -1.07
N THR A 182 3.83 -13.77 -0.88
CA THR A 182 3.15 -13.06 -1.97
C THR A 182 3.78 -11.70 -2.29
N LYS A 183 4.56 -11.11 -1.35
CA LYS A 183 5.12 -9.75 -1.46
C LYS A 183 4.04 -8.76 -1.90
N CYS A 184 3.04 -8.57 -1.03
CA CYS A 184 1.89 -7.72 -1.34
C CYS A 184 2.29 -6.33 -1.82
N LEU A 185 3.35 -5.75 -1.25
CA LEU A 185 3.98 -4.56 -1.78
C LEU A 185 5.04 -4.93 -2.82
N ARG A 186 4.74 -4.65 -4.08
CA ARG A 186 5.61 -4.89 -5.25
C ARG A 186 5.32 -3.85 -6.34
N GLY A 187 6.04 -3.94 -7.45
CA GLY A 187 5.85 -2.98 -8.54
C GLY A 187 6.62 -1.67 -8.35
N ALA A 188 6.20 -0.63 -9.06
CA ALA A 188 6.95 0.61 -9.23
C ALA A 188 7.32 1.31 -7.91
N MET A 189 6.46 1.25 -6.90
CA MET A 189 6.74 1.85 -5.59
C MET A 189 7.77 1.05 -4.79
N SER A 190 7.60 -0.27 -4.72
CA SER A 190 8.59 -1.16 -4.09
C SER A 190 9.94 -1.06 -4.80
N ASP A 191 9.92 -0.97 -6.13
CA ASP A 191 11.09 -0.76 -6.98
C ASP A 191 11.81 0.56 -6.72
N ALA A 192 11.10 1.58 -6.21
CA ALA A 192 11.68 2.85 -5.77
C ALA A 192 12.25 2.79 -4.32
N GLY A 193 12.18 1.63 -3.67
CA GLY A 193 12.59 1.44 -2.28
C GLY A 193 11.54 1.90 -1.26
N ILE A 194 10.29 2.08 -1.67
CA ILE A 194 9.20 2.44 -0.76
C ILE A 194 8.68 1.16 -0.08
N VAL A 195 8.46 1.22 1.23
CA VAL A 195 7.91 0.14 2.06
C VAL A 195 6.63 0.57 2.78
N CYS A 196 5.94 -0.38 3.41
CA CYS A 196 4.67 -0.17 4.10
C CYS A 196 4.73 1.01 5.09
N GLN A 197 5.81 1.08 5.88
CA GLN A 197 6.01 2.09 6.91
C GLN A 197 6.20 3.50 6.36
N ASP A 198 6.63 3.64 5.11
CA ASP A 198 6.78 4.96 4.48
C ASP A 198 5.42 5.57 4.13
N CYS A 199 4.39 4.73 4.03
CA CYS A 199 3.03 5.15 3.74
C CYS A 199 2.17 5.19 5.01
N HIS A 200 2.22 4.12 5.82
CA HIS A 200 1.31 3.93 6.95
C HIS A 200 1.91 4.26 8.32
N GLY A 201 3.24 4.45 8.41
CA GLY A 201 3.96 4.56 9.67
C GLY A 201 4.27 3.22 10.32
N GLN A 202 4.77 3.26 11.56
CA GLN A 202 5.10 2.07 12.34
C GLN A 202 3.82 1.40 12.90
N LEU A 203 3.90 0.14 13.32
CA LEU A 203 2.74 -0.64 13.79
C LEU A 203 1.90 0.09 14.86
N THR A 204 2.54 0.76 15.81
CA THR A 204 1.85 1.54 16.84
C THR A 204 1.03 2.70 16.27
N GLN A 205 1.54 3.40 15.26
CA GLN A 205 0.83 4.47 14.55
C GLN A 205 -0.33 3.89 13.72
N VAL A 206 -0.14 2.69 13.14
CA VAL A 206 -1.22 1.97 12.46
C VAL A 206 -2.32 1.55 13.45
N GLY A 207 -1.94 1.20 14.68
CA GLY A 207 -2.85 0.85 15.77
C GLY A 207 -3.47 2.03 16.51
N ASP A 208 -2.94 3.25 16.33
CA ASP A 208 -3.43 4.45 17.01
C ASP A 208 -4.68 5.01 16.34
N ASP A 209 -5.79 4.28 16.47
CA ASP A 209 -7.06 4.58 15.83
C ASP A 209 -8.12 5.17 16.76
N PHE A 210 -9.24 5.55 16.16
CA PHE A 210 -10.42 6.16 16.79
C PHE A 210 -11.07 5.36 17.93
N SER A 211 -10.72 4.09 18.13
CA SER A 211 -11.42 3.18 19.05
C SER A 211 -10.81 3.10 20.45
N GLU A 212 -9.76 3.88 20.73
CA GLU A 212 -9.00 3.83 21.99
C GLU A 212 -9.88 3.82 23.25
N ASN A 213 -10.91 4.66 23.26
CA ASN A 213 -11.73 4.86 24.44
C ASN A 213 -12.98 3.98 24.48
N PHE A 214 -13.20 3.08 23.51
CA PHE A 214 -14.39 2.22 23.45
C PHE A 214 -14.63 1.41 24.75
N PRO A 215 -13.60 0.84 25.41
CA PRO A 215 -13.80 0.14 26.68
C PRO A 215 -14.27 1.03 27.84
N LEU A 216 -14.02 2.35 27.78
CA LEU A 216 -14.42 3.31 28.81
C LEU A 216 -15.78 3.95 28.49
N ALA A 217 -16.00 4.26 27.21
CA ALA A 217 -17.24 4.79 26.66
C ALA A 217 -17.44 4.18 25.28
N GLY A 218 -18.52 3.44 25.05
CA GLY A 218 -18.75 2.78 23.76
C GLY A 218 -18.95 3.77 22.59
N PHE A 219 -18.94 3.27 21.37
CA PHE A 219 -19.32 4.04 20.18
C PHE A 219 -20.78 4.52 20.28
N PRO A 220 -21.10 5.77 19.91
CA PRO A 220 -20.20 6.78 19.32
C PRO A 220 -19.41 7.60 20.34
N ASP A 221 -19.76 7.58 21.63
CA ASP A 221 -19.23 8.51 22.64
C ASP A 221 -17.72 8.38 22.89
N GLY A 222 -17.15 7.17 22.79
CA GLY A 222 -15.71 6.96 22.91
C GLY A 222 -14.92 7.08 21.61
N ALA A 223 -15.57 7.44 20.49
CA ALA A 223 -14.87 7.59 19.21
C ALA A 223 -14.04 8.87 19.16
N ASP A 224 -12.73 8.73 18.96
CA ASP A 224 -11.83 9.86 18.65
C ASP A 224 -11.58 9.95 17.14
N LEU A 225 -12.48 10.63 16.43
CA LEU A 225 -12.36 10.84 14.98
C LEU A 225 -11.25 11.83 14.60
N SER A 226 -10.52 12.39 15.57
CA SER A 226 -9.28 13.09 15.28
C SER A 226 -8.17 12.10 14.92
N LYS A 227 -8.23 10.84 15.38
CA LYS A 227 -7.30 9.76 15.04
C LYS A 227 -7.68 9.07 13.74
N ARG A 228 -6.84 8.16 13.29
CA ARG A 228 -7.09 7.41 12.05
C ARG A 228 -8.32 6.50 12.20
N VAL A 229 -9.12 6.41 11.15
CA VAL A 229 -10.10 5.34 10.97
C VAL A 229 -9.47 4.35 9.99
N PRO A 230 -9.13 3.11 10.40
CA PRO A 230 -8.47 2.14 9.52
C PRO A 230 -9.25 1.95 8.22
N TRP A 231 -8.57 1.79 7.09
CA TRP A 231 -9.16 1.68 5.75
C TRP A 231 -9.87 2.94 5.22
N ALA A 232 -10.24 3.91 6.05
CA ALA A 232 -10.75 5.20 5.58
C ALA A 232 -9.63 6.26 5.55
N SER A 233 -8.79 6.31 6.59
CA SER A 233 -7.63 7.20 6.68
C SER A 233 -6.39 6.55 6.05
N GLU A 234 -6.42 6.38 4.73
CA GLU A 234 -5.32 5.78 3.96
C GLU A 234 -4.53 6.84 3.18
N PRO A 235 -3.23 6.58 2.91
CA PRO A 235 -2.42 7.41 2.03
C PRO A 235 -3.06 7.57 0.65
N LYS A 236 -3.01 8.79 0.13
CA LYS A 236 -3.52 9.11 -1.21
C LYS A 236 -2.35 9.22 -2.19
N CYS A 237 -2.65 9.20 -3.48
CA CYS A 237 -1.63 9.40 -4.51
C CYS A 237 -0.87 10.71 -4.27
N GLN A 238 -1.61 11.78 -3.96
CA GLN A 238 -1.06 13.09 -3.63
C GLN A 238 -0.41 13.20 -2.24
N SER A 239 -0.23 12.10 -1.52
CA SER A 239 0.66 12.09 -0.35
C SER A 239 2.13 12.02 -0.79
N CYS A 240 2.41 11.47 -1.98
CA CYS A 240 3.76 11.40 -2.55
C CYS A 240 3.88 12.04 -3.93
N HIS A 241 2.82 12.00 -4.74
CA HIS A 241 2.80 12.61 -6.07
C HIS A 241 2.40 14.08 -5.96
N LEU A 242 3.40 14.93 -5.72
CA LEU A 242 3.25 16.36 -5.45
C LEU A 242 2.54 17.14 -6.56
N GLY A 243 2.70 16.67 -7.80
CA GLY A 243 2.19 17.33 -8.98
C GLY A 243 3.20 17.37 -10.12
N ASP A 244 3.10 18.39 -10.94
CA ASP A 244 4.04 18.67 -12.02
C ASP A 244 5.24 19.52 -11.56
N VAL A 245 6.17 19.77 -12.49
CA VAL A 245 7.40 20.52 -12.21
C VAL A 245 7.14 21.92 -11.68
N LEU A 246 6.09 22.61 -12.15
CA LEU A 246 5.77 23.97 -11.73
C LEU A 246 5.25 23.98 -10.30
N GLN A 247 4.37 23.03 -9.98
CA GLN A 247 3.84 22.85 -8.64
C GLN A 247 4.94 22.50 -7.63
N VAL A 248 5.84 21.58 -7.98
CA VAL A 248 6.95 21.18 -7.11
C VAL A 248 7.88 22.36 -6.86
N LYS A 249 8.19 23.17 -7.87
CA LYS A 249 8.99 24.39 -7.69
C LYS A 249 8.34 25.36 -6.71
N GLN A 250 7.03 25.57 -6.81
CA GLN A 250 6.28 26.42 -5.90
C GLN A 250 6.34 25.89 -4.46
N LEU A 251 6.09 24.60 -4.27
CA LEU A 251 6.15 23.94 -2.96
C LEU A 251 7.56 24.06 -2.36
N ALA A 252 8.61 23.82 -3.15
CA ALA A 252 10.00 23.99 -2.72
C ALA A 252 10.28 25.44 -2.29
N SER A 253 9.85 26.42 -3.09
CA SER A 253 10.07 27.85 -2.82
C SER A 253 9.35 28.35 -1.57
N SER A 254 8.21 27.72 -1.22
CA SER A 254 7.46 28.04 -0.01
C SER A 254 8.06 27.44 1.28
N GLY A 255 9.04 26.53 1.15
CA GLY A 255 9.60 25.78 2.27
C GLY A 255 8.79 24.55 2.68
N MET A 256 7.63 24.28 2.07
CA MET A 256 6.80 23.11 2.40
C MET A 256 7.50 21.76 2.23
N LEU A 257 8.53 21.68 1.37
CA LEU A 257 9.28 20.43 1.12
C LEU A 257 10.52 20.27 2.01
N THR A 258 10.75 21.17 2.97
CA THR A 258 11.94 21.11 3.86
C THR A 258 11.96 19.89 4.78
N ASP A 259 10.79 19.44 5.20
CA ASP A 259 10.61 18.25 6.05
C ASP A 259 10.11 17.04 5.24
N ALA A 260 10.24 17.07 3.91
CA ALA A 260 9.84 15.98 3.02
C ALA A 260 11.05 15.13 2.60
N VAL A 261 10.80 13.86 2.26
CA VAL A 261 11.82 12.97 1.70
C VAL A 261 11.59 12.85 0.19
N LEU A 262 12.35 13.60 -0.60
CA LEU A 262 12.22 13.62 -2.06
C LEU A 262 12.83 12.37 -2.70
N ASN A 263 12.17 11.86 -3.74
CA ASN A 263 12.75 10.87 -4.63
C ASN A 263 13.69 11.57 -5.62
N VAL A 264 15.00 11.46 -5.40
CA VAL A 264 15.99 12.19 -6.22
C VAL A 264 16.14 11.55 -7.61
N THR A 265 16.12 10.22 -7.67
CA THR A 265 16.22 9.46 -8.92
C THR A 265 15.25 8.29 -8.92
N ASP A 266 14.77 7.89 -10.09
CA ASP A 266 14.12 6.59 -10.22
C ASP A 266 15.13 5.42 -10.22
N LYS A 267 14.59 4.19 -10.32
CA LYS A 267 15.38 2.95 -10.34
C LYS A 267 16.39 2.87 -11.50
N ALA A 268 16.16 3.60 -12.59
CA ALA A 268 17.07 3.65 -13.72
C ALA A 268 18.12 4.78 -13.59
N GLY A 269 18.20 5.44 -12.42
CA GLY A 269 19.18 6.48 -12.11
C GLY A 269 18.85 7.84 -12.73
N ASN A 270 17.68 7.99 -13.33
CA ASN A 270 17.28 9.24 -13.94
C ASN A 270 16.70 10.19 -12.89
N PRO A 271 17.02 11.50 -12.92
CA PRO A 271 16.40 12.49 -12.03
C PRO A 271 14.86 12.38 -11.96
N ASP A 272 14.30 12.41 -10.76
CA ASP A 272 12.86 12.47 -10.52
C ASP A 272 12.54 13.84 -9.93
N ASN A 273 12.85 14.05 -8.65
CA ASN A 273 12.59 15.28 -7.89
C ASN A 273 11.12 15.76 -7.88
N LEU A 274 10.17 14.98 -8.40
CA LEU A 274 8.75 15.34 -8.45
C LEU A 274 7.89 14.55 -7.46
N ARG A 275 8.43 13.47 -6.89
CA ARG A 275 7.72 12.54 -6.00
C ARG A 275 8.42 12.44 -4.66
N LEU A 276 7.66 12.13 -3.61
CA LEU A 276 8.20 11.79 -2.30
C LEU A 276 8.40 10.28 -2.15
N LYS A 277 9.31 9.90 -1.25
CA LYS A 277 9.47 8.53 -0.74
C LYS A 277 8.73 8.30 0.57
N LEU A 278 8.20 9.35 1.20
CA LEU A 278 7.52 9.32 2.50
C LEU A 278 6.20 10.06 2.40
N ALA A 279 5.10 9.42 2.83
CA ALA A 279 3.74 9.97 2.74
C ALA A 279 3.40 10.97 3.85
N TYR A 280 4.34 11.23 4.77
CA TYR A 280 4.21 12.12 5.92
C TYR A 280 5.54 12.86 6.16
N ALA A 281 5.55 13.78 7.12
CA ALA A 281 6.71 14.61 7.41
C ALA A 281 7.85 13.80 8.05
N ARG A 282 9.11 14.10 7.75
CA ARG A 282 10.25 13.41 8.37
C ARG A 282 10.21 13.55 9.88
N SER A 283 9.85 14.72 10.42
CA SER A 283 9.75 14.95 11.87
C SER A 283 8.66 14.10 12.56
N ASP A 284 7.69 13.59 11.80
CA ASP A 284 6.64 12.68 12.27
C ASP A 284 7.06 11.21 12.21
N HIS A 285 8.20 10.89 11.60
CA HIS A 285 8.77 9.56 11.62
C HIS A 285 9.33 9.25 13.02
N LYS A 286 8.61 8.45 13.80
CA LYS A 286 9.02 8.07 15.15
C LYS A 286 9.73 6.73 15.15
N SER A 287 10.96 6.75 15.66
CA SER A 287 11.81 5.56 15.80
C SER A 287 11.44 4.67 16.99
N VAL A 288 10.43 4.99 17.80
CA VAL A 288 9.99 4.13 18.92
C VAL A 288 8.51 3.75 18.86
N GLY A 289 7.74 4.41 17.98
CA GLY A 289 6.30 4.24 17.97
C GLY A 289 5.63 4.75 19.26
N GLY A 290 4.38 5.19 19.16
CA GLY A 290 3.62 5.77 20.27
C GLY A 290 2.21 6.13 19.80
N PRO A 291 1.32 6.60 20.71
CA PRO A 291 -0.04 7.04 20.38
C PRO A 291 -0.04 8.41 19.67
N ASP A 292 0.84 8.56 18.69
CA ASP A 292 1.00 9.76 17.89
C ASP A 292 0.24 9.57 16.58
N LYS A 293 -0.79 10.40 16.41
CA LYS A 293 -1.51 10.53 15.16
C LYS A 293 -0.54 10.88 14.03
N LEU A 294 -0.36 9.97 13.08
CA LEU A 294 0.39 10.23 11.86
C LEU A 294 -0.38 11.15 10.90
N ALA A 295 0.14 12.34 10.65
CA ALA A 295 -0.42 13.27 9.68
C ALA A 295 0.15 13.00 8.29
N LEU A 296 -0.69 12.45 7.41
CA LEU A 296 -0.30 12.21 6.01
C LEU A 296 -0.35 13.52 5.22
N TRP A 297 0.60 13.67 4.30
CA TRP A 297 0.58 14.75 3.30
C TRP A 297 -0.67 14.66 2.43
N ASN A 298 -1.22 15.82 2.06
CA ASN A 298 -2.33 15.91 1.13
C ASN A 298 -2.17 17.15 0.23
N PHE A 299 -1.48 16.98 -0.90
CA PHE A 299 -1.35 18.03 -1.91
C PHE A 299 -2.60 18.04 -2.80
N SER A 300 -3.71 18.64 -2.33
CA SER A 300 -5.01 18.63 -3.04
C SER A 300 -4.97 19.24 -4.43
N GLU A 301 -4.06 20.19 -4.65
CA GLU A 301 -3.84 20.83 -5.95
C GLU A 301 -3.02 19.96 -6.91
N SER A 302 -2.52 18.79 -6.47
CA SER A 302 -1.78 17.88 -7.33
C SER A 302 -2.66 17.41 -8.49
N ARG A 303 -2.10 17.37 -9.70
CA ARG A 303 -2.78 16.75 -10.85
C ARG A 303 -3.00 15.24 -10.72
N PHE A 304 -2.39 14.64 -9.71
CA PHE A 304 -2.57 13.24 -9.31
C PHE A 304 -3.49 13.09 -8.09
N ALA A 305 -4.11 14.17 -7.62
CA ALA A 305 -4.97 14.15 -6.46
C ALA A 305 -6.26 13.36 -6.70
N SER A 306 -6.58 12.46 -5.77
CA SER A 306 -7.89 11.82 -5.71
C SER A 306 -8.89 12.70 -4.95
N ASN A 307 -10.14 12.69 -5.41
CA ASN A 307 -11.22 13.43 -4.72
C ASN A 307 -11.83 12.64 -3.56
N GLN A 308 -11.53 11.34 -3.46
CA GLN A 308 -11.98 10.43 -2.41
C GLN A 308 -10.80 9.63 -1.86
N ASP A 309 -10.98 8.99 -0.72
CA ASP A 309 -10.02 8.02 -0.18
C ASP A 309 -9.90 6.83 -1.14
N LEU A 310 -8.71 6.27 -1.31
CA LEU A 310 -8.48 5.25 -2.34
C LEU A 310 -9.14 3.91 -2.02
N TYR A 311 -9.53 3.69 -0.76
CA TYR A 311 -10.16 2.44 -0.35
C TYR A 311 -11.56 2.30 -0.96
N ARG A 312 -11.70 1.39 -1.94
CA ARG A 312 -12.96 1.08 -2.66
C ARG A 312 -13.60 2.23 -3.43
N LEU A 313 -13.15 3.46 -3.22
CA LEU A 313 -13.66 4.68 -3.84
C LEU A 313 -12.69 5.25 -4.89
N SER A 314 -11.57 4.55 -5.17
CA SER A 314 -10.76 4.78 -6.36
C SER A 314 -11.64 4.56 -7.60
N GLY A 315 -12.19 5.63 -8.18
CA GLY A 315 -13.09 5.57 -9.34
C GLY A 315 -14.58 5.91 -9.12
N GLY A 316 -15.00 6.19 -7.89
CA GLY A 316 -16.19 7.03 -7.59
C GLY A 316 -17.54 6.36 -7.31
N LYS A 317 -18.49 7.18 -6.79
CA LYS A 317 -19.93 7.20 -7.11
C LYS A 317 -20.67 8.36 -6.42
N ASP A 318 -20.80 9.50 -7.12
CA ASP A 318 -21.83 10.57 -6.96
C ASP A 318 -21.56 11.86 -7.77
N ASN A 319 -21.13 11.71 -9.03
CA ASN A 319 -21.29 12.70 -10.10
C ASN A 319 -20.49 14.02 -10.08
N LEU A 320 -19.28 14.14 -9.49
CA LEU A 320 -18.45 15.34 -9.72
C LEU A 320 -16.91 15.19 -9.78
N GLY A 321 -16.26 14.01 -9.68
CA GLY A 321 -14.80 14.05 -9.45
C GLY A 321 -13.92 12.82 -9.74
N LYS A 322 -13.34 12.82 -10.95
CA LYS A 322 -12.02 12.33 -11.43
C LYS A 322 -11.58 10.87 -11.15
N GLY A 323 -12.10 9.98 -12.00
CA GLY A 323 -11.30 9.05 -12.81
C GLY A 323 -11.52 9.37 -14.30
N HIS A 324 -10.81 8.75 -15.24
CA HIS A 324 -11.04 8.94 -16.69
C HIS A 324 -12.32 8.23 -17.12
N GLU A 325 -13.41 8.97 -17.37
CA GLU A 325 -14.73 8.42 -17.74
C GLU A 325 -15.28 7.36 -16.76
N GLY A 326 -15.05 7.56 -15.46
CA GLY A 326 -15.52 6.66 -14.40
C GLY A 326 -14.65 5.40 -14.20
N LEU A 327 -13.46 5.34 -14.81
CA LEU A 327 -12.48 4.30 -14.54
C LEU A 327 -11.75 4.55 -13.22
N SER A 328 -11.63 3.50 -12.42
CA SER A 328 -10.76 3.43 -11.25
C SER A 328 -9.28 3.55 -11.62
N CYS A 329 -8.46 4.10 -10.73
CA CYS A 329 -7.03 4.29 -10.94
C CYS A 329 -6.31 2.97 -11.27
N GLU A 330 -6.74 1.89 -10.63
CA GLU A 330 -6.16 0.55 -10.73
C GLU A 330 -6.38 -0.07 -12.12
N ASN A 331 -7.37 0.41 -12.87
CA ASN A 331 -7.59 -0.03 -14.26
C ASN A 331 -6.42 0.37 -15.17
N CYS A 332 -5.77 1.50 -14.87
CA CYS A 332 -4.61 1.97 -15.62
C CYS A 332 -3.29 1.64 -14.93
N HIS A 333 -3.22 1.76 -13.61
CA HIS A 333 -1.96 1.65 -12.86
C HIS A 333 -1.70 0.28 -12.23
N GLY A 334 -2.69 -0.62 -12.15
CA GLY A 334 -2.63 -1.81 -11.31
C GLY A 334 -3.04 -1.54 -9.85
N SER A 335 -3.08 -2.59 -9.02
CA SER A 335 -3.47 -2.46 -7.60
C SER A 335 -2.55 -1.50 -6.84
N THR A 336 -3.06 -0.76 -5.86
CA THR A 336 -2.30 0.22 -5.08
C THR A 336 -1.06 -0.35 -4.41
N HIS A 337 -1.04 -1.62 -4.01
CA HIS A 337 0.19 -2.27 -3.49
C HIS A 337 1.03 -2.98 -4.57
N ALA A 338 0.57 -3.02 -5.81
CA ALA A 338 1.24 -3.71 -6.92
C ALA A 338 1.21 -2.87 -8.22
N ILE A 339 1.44 -1.56 -8.10
CA ILE A 339 1.40 -0.61 -9.22
C ILE A 339 2.43 -0.99 -10.29
N TRP A 340 2.01 -0.99 -11.54
CA TRP A 340 2.83 -1.40 -12.68
C TRP A 340 3.91 -0.36 -13.05
N PRO A 341 5.04 -0.79 -13.61
CA PRO A 341 5.42 -2.19 -13.87
C PRO A 341 6.00 -2.86 -12.62
N ASN A 342 5.99 -4.20 -12.63
CA ASN A 342 6.89 -4.98 -11.78
C ASN A 342 8.24 -5.12 -12.48
N ALA A 343 9.35 -4.78 -11.81
CA ALA A 343 10.68 -4.90 -12.40
C ALA A 343 11.07 -6.33 -12.79
N ASN A 344 10.49 -7.36 -12.19
CA ASN A 344 10.62 -8.72 -12.73
C ASN A 344 9.79 -8.82 -14.02
N PRO A 345 10.43 -8.93 -15.21
CA PRO A 345 9.72 -8.95 -16.48
C PRO A 345 8.76 -10.15 -16.59
N TRP A 346 9.02 -11.23 -15.86
CA TRP A 346 8.21 -12.45 -15.86
C TRP A 346 7.08 -12.44 -14.82
N SER A 347 6.90 -11.33 -14.07
CA SER A 347 5.81 -11.26 -13.09
C SER A 347 4.44 -11.32 -13.77
N ASN A 348 3.53 -12.08 -13.17
CA ASN A 348 2.12 -12.10 -13.60
C ASN A 348 1.48 -10.71 -13.58
N ASP A 349 1.96 -9.79 -12.73
CA ASP A 349 1.45 -8.41 -12.68
C ASP A 349 1.61 -7.68 -14.04
N ASN A 350 2.64 -8.02 -14.81
CA ASN A 350 2.94 -7.36 -16.07
C ASN A 350 2.06 -7.85 -17.24
N ARG A 351 1.45 -9.04 -17.11
CA ARG A 351 0.78 -9.73 -18.23
C ARG A 351 -0.42 -8.96 -18.76
N THR A 352 -1.18 -8.31 -17.88
CA THR A 352 -2.32 -7.48 -18.27
C THR A 352 -1.88 -6.30 -19.14
N ALA A 353 -0.88 -5.53 -18.69
CA ALA A 353 -0.35 -4.40 -19.46
C ALA A 353 0.26 -4.85 -20.79
N GLU A 354 1.06 -5.93 -20.80
CA GLU A 354 1.61 -6.49 -22.05
C GLU A 354 0.52 -6.88 -23.04
N GLY A 355 -0.54 -7.55 -22.59
CA GLY A 355 -1.64 -7.97 -23.46
C GLY A 355 -2.45 -6.81 -24.03
N LEU A 356 -2.58 -5.72 -23.29
CA LEU A 356 -3.41 -4.56 -23.66
C LEU A 356 -2.68 -3.57 -24.58
N GLN A 357 -1.43 -3.22 -24.26
CA GLN A 357 -0.68 -2.17 -24.95
C GLN A 357 0.65 -2.64 -25.56
N GLY A 358 0.98 -3.93 -25.44
CA GLY A 358 2.21 -4.50 -26.00
C GLY A 358 3.47 -4.25 -25.17
N HIS A 359 3.36 -3.60 -24.01
CA HIS A 359 4.48 -3.36 -23.10
C HIS A 359 4.05 -3.27 -21.63
N THR A 360 4.99 -3.52 -20.72
CA THR A 360 4.77 -3.37 -19.27
C THR A 360 4.61 -1.90 -18.86
N GLY A 361 3.94 -1.68 -17.73
CA GLY A 361 3.74 -0.36 -17.12
C GLY A 361 2.28 0.03 -17.01
N ALA A 362 2.01 1.22 -16.51
CA ALA A 362 0.66 1.78 -16.52
C ALA A 362 0.13 1.87 -17.97
N ILE A 363 -1.19 1.68 -18.14
CA ILE A 363 -1.85 1.83 -19.43
C ILE A 363 -1.81 3.29 -19.85
N VAL A 364 -1.03 3.58 -20.88
CA VAL A 364 -0.84 4.93 -21.44
C VAL A 364 -1.17 5.00 -22.92
N GLU A 365 -1.22 3.86 -23.63
CA GLU A 365 -1.65 3.80 -25.01
C GLU A 365 -3.16 4.03 -25.12
N CYS A 366 -3.58 5.21 -25.56
CA CYS A 366 -5.00 5.56 -25.66
C CYS A 366 -5.76 4.60 -26.58
N SER A 367 -5.09 4.02 -27.58
CA SER A 367 -5.63 3.00 -28.48
C SER A 367 -6.05 1.70 -27.79
N THR A 368 -5.64 1.49 -26.54
CA THR A 368 -6.13 0.37 -25.71
C THR A 368 -7.64 0.43 -25.52
N CYS A 369 -8.21 1.65 -25.47
CA CYS A 369 -9.63 1.87 -25.20
C CYS A 369 -10.34 2.72 -26.26
N HIS A 370 -9.62 3.56 -27.00
CA HIS A 370 -10.17 4.49 -27.96
C HIS A 370 -9.89 4.04 -29.39
N GLU A 371 -10.91 4.11 -30.24
CA GLU A 371 -10.77 3.90 -31.67
C GLU A 371 -10.59 5.24 -32.41
N GLY A 372 -9.77 5.23 -33.46
CA GLY A 372 -9.57 6.40 -34.32
C GLY A 372 -8.56 7.44 -33.80
N ASP A 373 -8.50 8.57 -34.49
CA ASP A 373 -7.64 9.70 -34.12
C ASP A 373 -8.34 10.59 -33.08
N LEU A 374 -7.72 10.74 -31.92
CA LEU A 374 -8.18 11.60 -30.83
C LEU A 374 -7.89 13.10 -31.09
N GLY A 375 -7.10 13.41 -32.12
CA GLY A 375 -6.75 14.77 -32.51
C GLY A 375 -5.83 15.48 -31.52
N ILE A 376 -5.92 16.81 -31.48
CA ILE A 376 -5.09 17.67 -30.63
C ILE A 376 -5.86 18.00 -29.35
N THR A 377 -5.67 17.19 -28.30
CA THR A 377 -6.36 17.33 -27.01
C THR A 377 -5.44 17.07 -25.82
N LEU A 378 -5.85 17.58 -24.65
CA LEU A 378 -5.27 17.31 -23.33
C LEU A 378 -6.31 16.69 -22.37
N ASP A 379 -7.43 16.18 -22.90
CA ASP A 379 -8.55 15.67 -22.10
C ASP A 379 -8.31 14.25 -21.55
N GLY A 380 -7.10 13.72 -21.70
CA GLY A 380 -6.71 12.43 -21.14
C GLY A 380 -6.50 12.47 -19.61
N PRO A 381 -6.29 11.29 -19.00
CA PRO A 381 -5.96 11.18 -17.57
C PRO A 381 -4.81 12.11 -17.19
N HIS A 382 -4.91 12.81 -16.06
CA HIS A 382 -3.90 13.76 -15.59
C HIS A 382 -3.59 14.92 -16.56
N GLY A 383 -4.47 15.22 -17.52
CA GLY A 383 -4.21 16.24 -18.54
C GLY A 383 -3.26 15.77 -19.64
N MET A 384 -3.21 14.46 -19.89
CA MET A 384 -2.36 13.85 -20.91
C MET A 384 -2.95 14.04 -22.31
N HIS A 385 -2.06 14.25 -23.28
CA HIS A 385 -2.38 14.12 -24.70
C HIS A 385 -2.24 12.68 -25.20
N PRO A 386 -2.78 12.34 -26.39
CA PRO A 386 -2.50 11.07 -27.04
C PRO A 386 -0.99 10.86 -27.22
N VAL A 387 -0.47 9.73 -26.75
CA VAL A 387 0.95 9.37 -26.82
C VAL A 387 1.26 8.52 -28.06
N GLY A 388 2.52 8.51 -28.48
CA GLY A 388 2.98 7.75 -29.65
C GLY A 388 2.93 8.53 -30.96
N ALA A 389 3.00 7.83 -32.10
CA ALA A 389 2.99 8.41 -33.44
C ALA A 389 1.57 8.84 -33.85
N THR A 390 1.03 9.83 -33.15
CA THR A 390 -0.33 10.35 -33.31
C THR A 390 -0.29 11.72 -34.00
N LYS A 391 -1.46 12.24 -34.36
CA LYS A 391 -1.60 13.62 -34.86
C LYS A 391 -1.07 14.65 -33.85
N PHE A 392 -1.17 14.38 -32.56
CA PHE A 392 -0.61 15.26 -31.52
C PHE A 392 0.91 15.42 -31.66
N ALA A 393 1.63 14.33 -31.92
CA ALA A 393 3.07 14.39 -32.10
C ALA A 393 3.50 15.26 -33.31
N GLU A 394 2.61 15.45 -34.30
CA GLU A 394 2.91 16.20 -35.53
C GLU A 394 2.39 17.65 -35.50
N ASP A 395 1.20 17.91 -34.94
CA ASP A 395 0.46 19.15 -35.15
C ASP A 395 0.17 19.96 -33.86
N HIS A 396 0.88 19.71 -32.74
CA HIS A 396 0.59 20.38 -31.46
C HIS A 396 1.06 21.85 -31.36
N GLU A 397 1.77 22.39 -32.36
CA GLU A 397 2.37 23.75 -32.32
C GLU A 397 1.37 24.83 -31.90
N LYS A 398 0.19 24.90 -32.53
CA LYS A 398 -0.84 25.90 -32.23
C LYS A 398 -1.38 25.81 -30.80
N LEU A 399 -1.38 24.61 -30.22
CA LEU A 399 -1.78 24.42 -28.82
C LEU A 399 -0.69 24.95 -27.89
N ALA A 400 0.58 24.62 -28.17
CA ALA A 400 1.72 25.09 -27.40
C ALA A 400 1.88 26.62 -27.46
N GLU A 401 1.69 27.25 -28.62
CA GLU A 401 1.72 28.71 -28.78
C GLU A 401 0.67 29.42 -27.90
N LYS A 402 -0.49 28.80 -27.72
CA LYS A 402 -1.58 29.36 -26.90
C LYS A 402 -1.40 29.06 -25.42
N ASN A 403 -0.82 27.91 -25.08
CA ASN A 403 -0.73 27.43 -23.71
C ASN A 403 0.52 26.56 -23.48
N ALA A 404 1.70 27.18 -23.57
CA ALA A 404 2.97 26.52 -23.31
C ALA A 404 3.05 25.87 -21.91
N ASN A 405 2.40 26.47 -20.90
CA ASN A 405 2.41 25.95 -19.53
C ASN A 405 1.75 24.56 -19.42
N ALA A 406 0.77 24.24 -20.27
CA ALA A 406 0.20 22.90 -20.31
C ALA A 406 1.25 21.84 -20.64
N CYS A 407 2.18 22.14 -21.55
CA CYS A 407 3.27 21.24 -21.93
C CYS A 407 4.39 21.23 -20.88
N ARG A 408 4.76 22.41 -20.35
CA ARG A 408 5.82 22.56 -19.33
C ARG A 408 5.57 21.72 -18.08
N SER A 409 4.29 21.51 -17.72
CA SER A 409 3.90 20.65 -16.61
C SER A 409 4.59 19.26 -16.66
N CYS A 410 4.56 18.59 -17.80
CA CYS A 410 5.18 17.28 -17.99
C CYS A 410 6.58 17.34 -18.58
N HIS A 411 6.80 18.29 -19.50
CA HIS A 411 8.01 18.35 -20.32
C HIS A 411 9.08 19.31 -19.77
N GLY A 412 8.93 19.80 -18.54
CA GLY A 412 9.97 20.58 -17.86
C GLY A 412 9.74 22.09 -17.99
N GLU A 413 10.38 22.84 -17.10
CA GLU A 413 10.18 24.29 -17.03
C GLU A 413 10.65 25.00 -18.29
N ASN A 414 11.63 24.43 -18.98
CA ASN A 414 12.22 24.96 -20.19
C ASN A 414 12.18 23.91 -21.31
N GLY A 415 11.29 22.92 -21.25
CA GLY A 415 11.18 21.87 -22.27
C GLY A 415 12.25 20.78 -22.22
N GLU A 416 13.02 20.71 -21.14
CA GLU A 416 14.13 19.76 -20.92
C GLU A 416 13.70 18.31 -20.64
N GLY A 417 12.39 18.05 -20.56
CA GLY A 417 11.80 16.78 -20.18
C GLY A 417 11.90 16.48 -18.68
N THR A 418 10.89 15.81 -18.14
CA THR A 418 10.90 15.29 -16.76
C THR A 418 10.63 13.78 -16.74
N VAL A 419 10.59 13.19 -15.54
CA VAL A 419 10.11 11.80 -15.38
C VAL A 419 8.68 11.57 -15.86
N LEU A 420 7.85 12.62 -15.96
CA LEU A 420 6.49 12.52 -16.47
C LEU A 420 6.43 12.44 -18.00
N SER A 421 7.44 12.94 -18.70
CA SER A 421 7.51 12.96 -20.18
C SER A 421 8.16 11.72 -20.80
N ARG A 422 8.34 10.65 -20.03
CA ARG A 422 9.10 9.49 -20.49
C ARG A 422 8.28 8.58 -21.39
N THR A 423 8.92 8.04 -22.40
CA THR A 423 8.32 7.04 -23.28
C THR A 423 8.14 5.71 -22.52
N ALA A 424 6.93 5.14 -22.58
CA ALA A 424 6.64 3.86 -21.94
C ALA A 424 7.14 2.63 -22.74
N ALA A 425 7.41 2.84 -24.03
CA ALA A 425 7.99 1.89 -24.97
C ALA A 425 8.82 2.65 -26.00
N GLU A 426 9.66 1.95 -26.76
CA GLU A 426 10.37 2.54 -27.90
C GLU A 426 9.39 3.21 -28.86
N ARG A 427 9.74 4.40 -29.35
CA ARG A 427 8.91 5.17 -30.29
C ARG A 427 9.72 5.64 -31.47
N SER A 428 9.09 5.59 -32.65
CA SER A 428 9.55 6.29 -33.83
C SER A 428 8.55 7.41 -34.14
N LEU A 429 9.01 8.65 -34.06
CA LEU A 429 8.17 9.85 -34.25
C LEU A 429 8.73 10.68 -35.41
N LYS A 430 7.85 11.43 -36.08
CA LYS A 430 8.30 12.43 -37.06
C LYS A 430 8.97 13.59 -36.34
N SER A 431 10.00 14.13 -36.97
CA SER A 431 10.73 15.30 -36.51
C SER A 431 10.71 16.36 -37.61
N ASP A 432 10.50 17.62 -37.23
CA ASP A 432 10.52 18.73 -38.17
C ASP A 432 11.94 19.01 -38.67
N GLU A 433 12.91 18.78 -37.80
CA GLU A 433 14.33 18.93 -38.08
C GLU A 433 14.97 17.62 -38.55
N LYS A 434 16.12 17.75 -39.22
CA LYS A 434 16.91 16.56 -39.58
C LYS A 434 17.66 16.07 -38.35
N GLN A 435 17.49 14.79 -38.07
CA GLN A 435 18.26 14.08 -37.06
C GLN A 435 19.73 13.92 -37.52
N PRO A 436 20.67 13.56 -36.63
CA PRO A 436 22.10 13.43 -36.97
C PRO A 436 22.39 12.47 -38.14
N ASP A 437 21.51 11.49 -38.37
CA ASP A 437 21.58 10.54 -39.48
C ASP A 437 20.99 11.08 -40.81
N GLY A 438 20.49 12.32 -40.81
CA GLY A 438 19.87 13.00 -41.96
C GLY A 438 18.39 12.69 -42.17
N SER A 439 17.78 11.82 -41.36
CA SER A 439 16.36 11.49 -41.43
C SER A 439 15.48 12.55 -40.75
N LYS A 440 14.18 12.53 -41.03
CA LYS A 440 13.15 13.33 -40.32
C LYS A 440 12.35 12.45 -39.35
N THR A 441 13.02 11.48 -38.76
CA THR A 441 12.43 10.50 -37.86
C THR A 441 13.33 10.38 -36.65
N ILE A 442 12.79 10.68 -35.47
CA ILE A 442 13.49 10.40 -34.22
C ILE A 442 13.06 9.03 -33.69
N VAL A 443 14.02 8.27 -33.17
CA VAL A 443 13.76 7.05 -32.40
C VAL A 443 14.11 7.33 -30.94
N LEU A 444 13.12 7.18 -30.07
CA LEU A 444 13.24 7.37 -28.63
C LEU A 444 13.16 5.99 -27.96
N ALA A 445 14.17 5.64 -27.17
CA ALA A 445 14.17 4.38 -26.44
C ALA A 445 13.15 4.40 -25.30
N LYS A 446 12.72 3.23 -24.80
CA LYS A 446 11.88 3.15 -23.59
C LYS A 446 12.55 3.85 -22.40
N GLY A 447 11.81 4.70 -21.71
CA GLY A 447 12.27 5.43 -20.53
C GLY A 447 13.01 6.73 -20.84
N GLU A 448 13.25 7.02 -22.12
CA GLU A 448 13.83 8.29 -22.58
C GLU A 448 12.83 9.43 -22.37
N ARG A 449 13.31 10.58 -21.91
CA ARG A 449 12.48 11.78 -21.70
C ARG A 449 12.25 12.48 -23.03
N VAL A 450 11.00 12.79 -23.33
CA VAL A 450 10.66 13.61 -24.49
C VAL A 450 10.91 15.07 -24.14
N THR A 451 11.88 15.68 -24.81
CA THR A 451 12.22 17.11 -24.69
C THR A 451 11.71 17.86 -25.93
N CYS A 452 11.56 19.18 -25.86
CA CYS A 452 11.23 19.97 -27.05
C CYS A 452 12.32 19.82 -28.13
N SER A 453 13.58 19.90 -27.70
CA SER A 453 14.77 19.74 -28.52
C SER A 453 14.96 18.36 -29.14
N SER A 454 14.16 17.36 -28.76
CA SER A 454 14.21 16.03 -29.35
C SER A 454 13.73 16.06 -30.81
N CYS A 455 12.73 16.88 -31.13
CA CYS A 455 12.10 16.87 -32.46
C CYS A 455 12.29 18.18 -33.24
N HIS A 456 12.48 19.31 -32.56
CA HIS A 456 12.57 20.64 -33.16
C HIS A 456 13.29 21.61 -32.22
N GLU A 457 13.70 22.78 -32.73
CA GLU A 457 14.25 23.86 -31.91
C GLU A 457 13.29 24.19 -30.75
N ASN A 458 13.86 24.35 -29.56
CA ASN A 458 13.08 24.68 -28.38
C ASN A 458 12.69 26.16 -28.40
N LYS A 459 11.39 26.42 -28.62
CA LYS A 459 10.80 27.77 -28.71
C LYS A 459 10.08 28.20 -27.42
N LEU A 460 10.24 27.47 -26.31
CA LEU A 460 9.60 27.78 -25.03
C LEU A 460 10.17 29.01 -24.33
#